data_AF-A0A7W0N347-F1
#
_entry.id   AF-A0A7W0N347-F1
#
_cell.length_a   1.000
_cell.length_b   1.000
_cell.length_c   1.000
_cell.angle_alpha   90.00
_cell.angle_beta   90.00
_cell.angle_gamma   90.00
#
_symmetry.space_group_name_H-M   'P 1'
#
loop_
_entity.id
_entity.type
_entity.pdbx_description
1 polymer ?
#
loop_
_entity_poly.entity_id
_entity_poly.type
_entity_poly.pdbx_seq_one_letter_code
_entity_poly.pdbx_strand_id
1 'polypeptide(L)'
;YVGEGRRRLEDTVRTDELPTAARARALNGATAMALEAGDVATGRLRAEEALELHRALGDASGTANSVLLLGNVNAEEGNFAQAHELFDECIGVFRELGDEHYTLLATRLLAWMSYELGDRERAQALHEEVVRRARVLGNERMQATSLGALAEYALYEDRVQDAVLMLKESTRIYSDLGERHEIGVNLCRFARAFAVEGRAGMAAQVFARAEALREEIGAREYTWIAEMNEGTLAIIRTQLDEAAFDEAWEQGRALTVDEAVALALDTEPDA
;
A
#
# COMPACT_ATOMS: atom_id res chain seq x y z
N TYR A 1 -15.90 7.61 15.15
CA TYR A 1 -16.00 8.93 14.49
C TYR A 1 -16.11 8.83 12.96
N VAL A 2 -15.36 7.94 12.29
CA VAL A 2 -15.41 7.77 10.81
C VAL A 2 -16.81 7.46 10.26
N GLY A 3 -17.61 6.60 10.92
CA GLY A 3 -18.97 6.24 10.48
C GLY A 3 -20.04 7.34 10.63
N GLU A 4 -19.76 8.42 11.37
CA GLU A 4 -20.63 9.61 11.45
C GLU A 4 -20.26 10.62 10.35
N GLY A 5 -18.96 10.78 10.07
CA GLY A 5 -18.49 11.54 8.91
C GLY A 5 -18.99 10.95 7.58
N ARG A 6 -18.94 9.62 7.46
CA ARG A 6 -19.47 8.88 6.30
C ARG A 6 -20.94 9.18 6.03
N ARG A 7 -21.80 8.98 7.02
CA ARG A 7 -23.25 9.20 6.89
C ARG A 7 -23.58 10.65 6.56
N ARG A 8 -22.91 11.61 7.20
CA ARG A 8 -23.13 13.04 6.90
C ARG A 8 -22.72 13.40 5.48
N LEU A 9 -21.62 12.84 4.99
CA LEU A 9 -21.13 13.07 3.64
C LEU A 9 -22.05 12.41 2.59
N GLU A 10 -22.49 11.17 2.83
CA GLU A 10 -23.49 10.47 2.01
C GLU A 10 -24.84 11.21 1.97
N ASP A 11 -25.33 11.69 3.12
CA ASP A 11 -26.58 12.45 3.21
C ASP A 11 -26.48 13.80 2.47
N THR A 12 -25.33 14.48 2.54
CA THR A 12 -25.09 15.73 1.82
C THR A 12 -25.07 15.49 0.31
N VAL A 13 -24.36 14.45 -0.15
CA VAL A 13 -24.33 14.05 -1.57
C VAL A 13 -25.73 13.70 -2.07
N ARG A 14 -26.53 13.00 -1.27
CA ARG A 14 -27.89 12.59 -1.68
C ARG A 14 -28.89 13.74 -1.74
N THR A 15 -28.72 14.78 -0.94
CA THR A 15 -29.74 15.84 -0.79
C THR A 15 -29.42 17.13 -1.51
N ASP A 16 -28.15 17.38 -1.89
CA ASP A 16 -27.76 18.72 -2.37
C ASP A 16 -28.10 19.02 -3.84
N GLU A 17 -27.95 18.19 -4.87
CA GLU A 17 -28.19 18.49 -6.31
C GLU A 17 -27.57 19.78 -6.95
N LEU A 18 -27.16 20.80 -6.21
CA LEU A 18 -26.60 22.02 -6.78
C LEU A 18 -25.19 21.75 -7.31
N PRO A 19 -24.85 22.24 -8.53
CA PRO A 19 -23.53 22.03 -9.12
C PRO A 19 -22.50 22.96 -8.46
N THR A 20 -22.10 22.64 -7.24
CA THR A 20 -21.15 23.43 -6.45
C THR A 20 -19.81 22.71 -6.30
N ALA A 21 -18.74 23.47 -6.14
CA ALA A 21 -17.42 22.90 -5.85
C ALA A 21 -17.39 22.10 -4.54
N ALA A 22 -18.25 22.46 -3.57
CA ALA A 22 -18.40 21.71 -2.33
C ALA A 22 -19.02 20.32 -2.57
N ARG A 23 -20.08 20.25 -3.40
CA ARG A 23 -20.69 18.98 -3.81
C ARG A 23 -19.68 18.10 -4.56
N ALA A 24 -18.96 18.66 -5.53
CA ALA A 24 -17.97 17.92 -6.31
C ALA A 24 -16.86 17.31 -5.42
N ARG A 25 -16.33 18.08 -4.46
CA ARG A 25 -15.37 17.55 -3.46
C ARG A 25 -15.99 16.50 -2.54
N ALA A 26 -17.23 16.69 -2.12
CA ALA A 26 -17.94 15.71 -1.30
C ALA A 26 -18.14 14.40 -2.06
N LEU A 27 -18.46 14.45 -3.35
CA LEU A 27 -18.56 13.27 -4.21
C LEU A 27 -17.23 12.53 -4.33
N ASN A 28 -16.12 13.23 -4.56
CA ASN A 28 -14.78 12.63 -4.54
C ASN A 28 -14.47 11.95 -3.19
N GLY A 29 -14.82 12.60 -2.08
CA GLY A 29 -14.72 11.99 -0.74
C GLY A 29 -15.59 10.74 -0.60
N ALA A 30 -16.82 10.78 -1.12
CA ALA A 30 -17.75 9.64 -1.10
C ALA A 30 -17.21 8.46 -1.91
N THR A 31 -16.57 8.74 -3.06
CA THR A 31 -15.89 7.71 -3.85
C THR A 31 -14.82 7.02 -3.04
N ALA A 32 -13.89 7.77 -2.43
CA ALA A 32 -12.81 7.17 -1.64
C ALA A 32 -13.35 6.25 -0.53
N MET A 33 -14.40 6.71 0.18
CA MET A 33 -15.03 5.91 1.24
C MET A 33 -15.76 4.67 0.72
N ALA A 34 -16.38 4.75 -0.46
CA ALA A 34 -17.03 3.61 -1.10
C ALA A 34 -16.01 2.56 -1.53
N LEU A 35 -14.89 2.99 -2.13
CA LEU A 35 -13.77 2.11 -2.49
C LEU A 35 -13.17 1.42 -1.27
N GLU A 36 -12.92 2.15 -0.18
CA GLU A 36 -12.44 1.57 1.09
C GLU A 36 -13.43 0.54 1.68
N ALA A 37 -14.72 0.69 1.41
CA ALA A 37 -15.76 -0.25 1.82
C ALA A 37 -15.94 -1.43 0.85
N GLY A 38 -15.23 -1.46 -0.29
CA GLY A 38 -15.39 -2.43 -1.35
C GLY A 38 -16.64 -2.22 -2.22
N ASP A 39 -17.35 -1.10 -2.08
CA ASP A 39 -18.49 -0.75 -2.93
C ASP A 39 -18.02 0.01 -4.18
N VAL A 40 -17.41 -0.75 -5.08
CA VAL A 40 -16.81 -0.22 -6.32
C VAL A 40 -17.85 0.42 -7.24
N ALA A 41 -19.07 -0.14 -7.28
CA ALA A 41 -20.16 0.38 -8.09
C ALA A 41 -20.62 1.77 -7.63
N THR A 42 -20.79 1.97 -6.32
CA THR A 42 -21.08 3.31 -5.79
C THR A 42 -19.89 4.24 -6.01
N GLY A 43 -18.66 3.76 -5.79
CA GLY A 43 -17.44 4.54 -6.02
C GLY A 43 -17.36 5.11 -7.44
N ARG A 44 -17.62 4.26 -8.44
CA ARG A 44 -17.69 4.62 -9.86
C ARG A 44 -18.69 5.73 -10.13
N LEU A 45 -19.95 5.51 -9.74
CA LEU A 45 -21.03 6.48 -9.96
C LEU A 45 -20.69 7.85 -9.37
N ARG A 46 -20.14 7.89 -8.16
CA ARG A 46 -19.79 9.14 -7.48
C ARG A 46 -18.60 9.84 -8.11
N ALA A 47 -17.61 9.11 -8.61
CA ALA A 47 -16.47 9.72 -9.28
C ALA A 47 -16.84 10.26 -10.67
N GLU A 48 -17.72 9.57 -11.41
CA GLU A 48 -18.25 10.07 -12.68
C GLU A 48 -19.05 11.37 -12.46
N GLU A 49 -19.93 11.41 -11.45
CA GLU A 49 -20.68 12.61 -11.07
C GLU A 49 -19.75 13.77 -10.64
N ALA A 50 -18.71 13.47 -9.84
CA ALA A 50 -17.72 14.46 -9.42
C ALA A 50 -16.94 15.03 -10.61
N LEU A 51 -16.54 14.16 -11.55
CA LEU A 51 -15.77 14.52 -12.74
C LEU A 51 -16.57 15.48 -13.62
N GLU A 52 -17.84 15.18 -13.88
CA GLU A 52 -18.72 16.04 -14.66
C GLU A 52 -18.88 17.42 -14.02
N LEU A 53 -19.07 17.47 -12.69
CA LEU A 53 -19.19 18.73 -11.96
C LEU A 53 -17.90 19.53 -11.96
N HIS A 54 -16.75 18.92 -11.70
CA HIS A 54 -15.46 19.62 -11.74
C HIS A 54 -15.15 20.17 -13.14
N ARG A 55 -15.47 19.42 -14.19
CA ARG A 55 -15.35 19.89 -15.58
C ARG A 55 -16.27 21.08 -15.86
N ALA A 56 -17.53 21.01 -15.46
CA ALA A 56 -18.49 22.11 -15.64
C ALA A 56 -18.09 23.38 -14.88
N LEU A 57 -17.41 23.22 -13.75
CA LEU A 57 -16.89 24.32 -12.92
C LEU A 57 -15.52 24.85 -13.39
N GLY A 58 -14.87 24.19 -14.37
CA GLY A 58 -13.52 24.54 -14.80
C GLY A 58 -12.44 24.27 -13.74
N ASP A 59 -12.70 23.37 -12.79
CA ASP A 59 -11.78 23.01 -11.71
C ASP A 59 -10.84 21.90 -12.17
N ALA A 60 -9.65 22.28 -12.66
CA ALA A 60 -8.64 21.34 -13.17
C ALA A 60 -8.12 20.39 -12.09
N SER A 61 -7.90 20.88 -10.86
CA SER A 61 -7.41 20.06 -9.75
C SER A 61 -8.44 19.03 -9.33
N GLY A 62 -9.70 19.45 -9.19
CA GLY A 62 -10.81 18.55 -8.90
C GLY A 62 -11.07 17.53 -10.01
N THR A 63 -10.94 17.94 -11.28
CA THR A 63 -11.03 17.05 -12.45
C THR A 63 -9.95 15.97 -12.38
N ALA A 64 -8.69 16.33 -12.14
CA ALA A 64 -7.60 15.38 -12.01
C ALA A 64 -7.80 14.42 -10.83
N ASN A 65 -8.33 14.91 -9.70
CA ASN A 65 -8.65 14.06 -8.55
C ASN A 65 -9.78 13.06 -8.85
N SER A 66 -10.83 13.48 -9.58
CA SER A 66 -11.87 12.55 -10.02
C SER A 66 -11.33 11.51 -11.00
N VAL A 67 -10.44 11.90 -11.92
CA VAL A 67 -9.75 10.96 -12.83
C VAL A 67 -8.88 9.96 -12.06
N LEU A 68 -8.12 10.42 -11.06
CA LEU A 68 -7.35 9.56 -10.15
C LEU A 68 -8.26 8.52 -9.45
N LEU A 69 -9.42 8.95 -8.95
CA LEU A 69 -10.38 8.06 -8.30
C LEU A 69 -11.01 7.06 -9.28
N LEU A 70 -11.30 7.46 -10.52
CA LEU A 70 -11.73 6.54 -11.57
C LEU A 70 -10.61 5.54 -11.94
N GLY A 71 -9.35 5.96 -11.89
CA GLY A 71 -8.21 5.07 -12.02
C GLY A 71 -8.25 3.95 -10.97
N ASN A 72 -8.47 4.32 -9.70
CA ASN A 72 -8.64 3.34 -8.61
C ASN A 72 -9.85 2.43 -8.83
N VAL A 73 -11.01 2.98 -9.24
CA VAL A 73 -12.20 2.17 -9.58
C VAL A 73 -11.85 1.11 -10.62
N ASN A 74 -11.15 1.49 -11.69
CA ASN A 74 -10.75 0.54 -12.74
C ASN A 74 -9.74 -0.50 -12.22
N ALA A 75 -8.81 -0.10 -11.35
CA ALA A 75 -7.87 -1.03 -10.73
C ALA A 75 -8.59 -2.09 -9.88
N GLU A 76 -9.56 -1.68 -9.05
CA GLU A 76 -10.36 -2.59 -8.21
C GLU A 76 -11.23 -3.56 -9.04
N GLU A 77 -11.64 -3.16 -10.25
CA GLU A 77 -12.36 -4.04 -11.19
C GLU A 77 -11.43 -4.93 -12.04
N GLY A 78 -10.10 -4.82 -11.86
CA GLY A 78 -9.11 -5.54 -12.66
C GLY A 78 -8.88 -4.97 -14.06
N ASN A 79 -9.42 -3.79 -14.36
CA ASN A 79 -9.24 -3.08 -15.64
C ASN A 79 -7.93 -2.29 -15.65
N PHE A 80 -6.80 -2.99 -15.45
CA PHE A 80 -5.48 -2.38 -15.21
C PHE A 80 -4.99 -1.48 -16.35
N ALA A 81 -5.28 -1.83 -17.61
CA ALA A 81 -4.92 -1.00 -18.76
C ALA A 81 -5.64 0.37 -18.73
N GLN A 82 -6.93 0.38 -18.40
CA GLN A 82 -7.69 1.62 -18.30
C GLN A 82 -7.26 2.45 -17.08
N ALA A 83 -6.98 1.79 -15.95
CA ALA A 83 -6.45 2.45 -14.76
C ALA A 83 -5.09 3.11 -15.05
N HIS A 84 -4.20 2.43 -15.77
CA HIS A 84 -2.92 2.96 -16.20
C HIS A 84 -3.07 4.25 -17.02
N GLU A 85 -3.95 4.27 -18.03
CA GLU A 85 -4.22 5.48 -18.83
C GLU A 85 -4.72 6.65 -17.97
N LEU A 86 -5.66 6.38 -17.05
CA LEU A 86 -6.23 7.39 -16.16
C LEU A 86 -5.20 7.97 -15.18
N PHE A 87 -4.30 7.12 -14.65
CA PHE A 87 -3.22 7.59 -13.79
C PHE A 87 -2.19 8.43 -14.57
N ASP A 88 -1.82 8.03 -15.79
CA ASP A 88 -0.90 8.83 -16.62
C ASP A 88 -1.50 10.21 -16.96
N GLU A 89 -2.79 10.26 -17.29
CA GLU A 89 -3.53 11.51 -17.54
C GLU A 89 -3.48 12.45 -16.32
N CYS A 90 -3.86 11.96 -15.13
CA CYS A 90 -3.94 12.82 -13.96
C CYS A 90 -2.55 13.24 -13.45
N ILE A 91 -1.51 12.42 -13.63
CA ILE A 91 -0.11 12.81 -13.34
C ILE A 91 0.29 14.04 -14.16
N GLY A 92 -0.05 14.09 -15.45
CA GLY A 92 0.22 15.24 -16.30
C GLY A 92 -0.40 16.52 -15.74
N VAL A 93 -1.68 16.47 -15.37
CA VAL A 93 -2.40 17.61 -14.81
C VAL A 93 -1.84 18.02 -13.45
N PHE A 94 -1.56 17.09 -12.54
CA PHE A 94 -1.00 17.43 -11.22
C PHE A 94 0.38 18.07 -11.33
N ARG A 95 1.22 17.64 -12.30
CA ARG A 95 2.51 18.29 -12.58
C ARG A 95 2.35 19.71 -13.09
N GLU A 96 1.41 19.96 -14.00
CA GLU A 96 1.13 21.32 -14.49
C GLU A 96 0.61 22.25 -13.38
N LEU A 97 -0.14 21.69 -12.43
CA LEU A 97 -0.63 22.41 -11.26
C LEU A 97 0.42 22.57 -10.14
N GLY A 98 1.56 21.90 -10.23
CA GLY A 98 2.59 21.87 -9.18
C GLY A 98 2.15 21.11 -7.92
N ASP A 99 1.17 20.21 -8.04
CA ASP A 99 0.68 19.38 -6.93
C ASP A 99 1.55 18.13 -6.78
N GLU A 100 2.66 18.28 -6.05
CA GLU A 100 3.62 17.20 -5.84
C GLU A 100 3.05 16.03 -5.02
N HIS A 101 2.10 16.29 -4.11
CA HIS A 101 1.50 15.24 -3.31
C HIS A 101 0.70 14.27 -4.18
N TYR A 102 -0.23 14.80 -4.98
CA TYR A 102 -1.04 13.98 -5.88
C TYR A 102 -0.22 13.43 -7.04
N THR A 103 0.80 14.14 -7.52
CA THR A 103 1.76 13.59 -8.50
C THR A 103 2.42 12.32 -7.97
N LEU A 104 2.92 12.32 -6.74
CA LEU A 104 3.54 11.13 -6.15
C LEU A 104 2.55 9.99 -5.93
N LEU A 105 1.35 10.30 -5.42
CA LEU A 105 0.31 9.31 -5.21
C LEU A 105 -0.08 8.61 -6.51
N ALA A 106 -0.35 9.38 -7.56
CA ALA A 106 -0.71 8.85 -8.87
C ALA A 106 0.46 8.08 -9.52
N THR A 107 1.71 8.57 -9.39
CA THR A 107 2.90 7.86 -9.88
C THR A 107 3.08 6.50 -9.20
N ARG A 108 2.82 6.41 -7.90
CA ARG A 108 2.86 5.14 -7.15
C ARG A 108 1.79 4.16 -7.63
N LEU A 109 0.58 4.65 -7.89
CA LEU A 109 -0.52 3.82 -8.41
C LEU A 109 -0.23 3.36 -9.85
N LEU A 110 0.35 4.23 -10.68
CA LEU A 110 0.82 3.86 -12.01
C LEU A 110 1.89 2.76 -11.93
N ALA A 111 2.82 2.83 -10.98
CA ALA A 111 3.83 1.79 -10.77
C ALA A 111 3.20 0.43 -10.49
N TRP A 112 2.19 0.40 -9.62
CA TRP A 112 1.42 -0.81 -9.36
C TRP A 112 0.72 -1.32 -10.63
N MET A 113 0.07 -0.46 -11.41
CA MET A 113 -0.56 -0.87 -12.67
C MET A 113 0.45 -1.41 -13.69
N SER A 114 1.63 -0.80 -13.80
CA SER A 114 2.70 -1.32 -14.66
C SER A 114 3.12 -2.73 -14.25
N TYR A 115 3.19 -3.00 -12.94
CA TYR A 115 3.49 -4.35 -12.43
C TYR A 115 2.41 -5.37 -12.81
N GLU A 116 1.13 -5.04 -12.62
CA GLU A 116 0.00 -5.92 -12.98
C GLU A 116 -0.06 -6.21 -14.49
N LEU A 117 0.37 -5.25 -15.32
CA LEU A 117 0.48 -5.41 -16.77
C LEU A 117 1.75 -6.17 -17.21
N GLY A 118 2.60 -6.58 -16.26
CA GLY A 118 3.83 -7.33 -16.50
C GLY A 118 5.06 -6.48 -16.83
N ASP A 119 4.95 -5.15 -16.83
CA ASP A 119 6.06 -4.22 -17.05
C ASP A 119 6.79 -3.91 -15.73
N ARG A 120 7.58 -4.90 -15.29
CA ARG A 120 8.31 -4.85 -14.02
C ARG A 120 9.39 -3.77 -14.00
N GLU A 121 10.09 -3.57 -15.10
CA GLU A 121 11.13 -2.55 -15.22
C GLU A 121 10.54 -1.14 -15.02
N ARG A 122 9.39 -0.87 -15.68
CA ARG A 122 8.66 0.39 -15.51
C ARG A 122 8.16 0.56 -14.07
N ALA A 123 7.58 -0.48 -13.48
CA ALA A 123 7.09 -0.44 -12.11
C ALA A 123 8.19 -0.08 -11.10
N GLN A 124 9.36 -0.74 -11.22
CA GLN A 124 10.53 -0.44 -10.40
C GLN A 124 10.99 1.01 -10.58
N ALA A 125 11.18 1.47 -11.82
CA ALA A 125 11.64 2.83 -12.10
C ALA A 125 10.68 3.90 -11.53
N LEU A 126 9.37 3.66 -11.59
CA LEU A 126 8.36 4.56 -11.03
C LEU A 126 8.42 4.60 -9.51
N HIS A 127 8.54 3.47 -8.82
CA HIS A 127 8.69 3.46 -7.37
C HIS A 127 10.02 4.09 -6.92
N GLU A 128 11.13 3.88 -7.63
CA GLU A 128 12.40 4.55 -7.37
C GLU A 128 12.30 6.07 -7.54
N GLU A 129 11.58 6.53 -8.56
CA GLU A 129 11.25 7.95 -8.74
C GLU A 129 10.45 8.50 -7.56
N VAL A 130 9.43 7.77 -7.10
CA VAL A 130 8.61 8.16 -5.94
C VAL A 130 9.48 8.24 -4.68
N VAL A 131 10.34 7.25 -4.40
CA VAL A 131 11.26 7.29 -3.24
C VAL A 131 12.17 8.51 -3.30
N ARG A 132 12.82 8.77 -4.45
CA ARG A 132 13.73 9.92 -4.60
C ARG A 132 13.02 11.25 -4.37
N ARG A 133 11.83 11.44 -4.98
CA ARG A 133 11.07 12.68 -4.82
C ARG A 133 10.46 12.83 -3.44
N ALA A 134 9.92 11.76 -2.86
CA ALA A 134 9.39 11.76 -1.50
C ALA A 134 10.45 12.18 -0.47
N ARG A 135 11.71 11.70 -0.62
CA ARG A 135 12.84 12.15 0.21
C ARG A 135 13.10 13.65 0.09
N VAL A 136 13.12 14.20 -1.12
CA VAL A 136 13.34 15.65 -1.34
C VAL A 136 12.23 16.49 -0.71
N LEU A 137 10.99 16.00 -0.74
CA LEU A 137 9.81 16.70 -0.23
C LEU A 137 9.54 16.45 1.26
N GLY A 138 10.30 15.57 1.92
CA GLY A 138 10.01 15.14 3.29
C GLY A 138 8.70 14.36 3.44
N ASN A 139 8.21 13.73 2.36
CA ASN A 139 7.01 12.89 2.40
C ASN A 139 7.37 11.47 2.83
N GLU A 140 7.66 11.32 4.12
CA GLU A 140 8.16 10.07 4.72
C GLU A 140 7.21 8.89 4.50
N ARG A 141 5.90 9.11 4.63
CA ARG A 141 4.89 8.05 4.39
C ARG A 141 5.00 7.49 2.98
N MET A 142 5.07 8.36 1.96
CA MET A 142 5.16 7.92 0.56
C MET A 142 6.48 7.21 0.24
N GLN A 143 7.57 7.65 0.87
CA GLN A 143 8.87 6.98 0.80
C GLN A 143 8.77 5.56 1.36
N ALA A 144 8.24 5.39 2.57
CA ALA A 144 8.12 4.09 3.22
C ALA A 144 7.25 3.12 2.43
N THR A 145 6.11 3.59 1.91
CA THR A 145 5.21 2.76 1.08
C THR A 145 5.91 2.26 -0.19
N SER A 146 6.65 3.14 -0.88
CA SER A 146 7.34 2.75 -2.12
C SER A 146 8.57 1.88 -1.89
N LEU A 147 9.28 2.06 -0.76
CA LEU A 147 10.34 1.14 -0.34
C LEU A 147 9.80 -0.27 -0.08
N GLY A 148 8.61 -0.39 0.54
CA GLY A 148 7.97 -1.69 0.74
C GLY A 148 7.62 -2.41 -0.57
N ALA A 149 7.17 -1.67 -1.59
CA ALA A 149 6.92 -2.22 -2.92
C ALA A 149 8.20 -2.62 -3.66
N LEU A 150 9.26 -1.81 -3.57
CA LEU A 150 10.57 -2.17 -4.15
C LEU A 150 11.19 -3.40 -3.48
N ALA A 151 11.03 -3.55 -2.16
CA ALA A 151 11.46 -4.74 -1.45
C ALA A 151 10.77 -5.99 -1.96
N GLU A 152 9.46 -5.91 -2.21
CA GLU A 152 8.67 -7.00 -2.78
C GLU A 152 9.20 -7.41 -4.17
N TYR A 153 9.55 -6.45 -5.02
CA TYR A 153 10.16 -6.72 -6.33
C TYR A 153 11.54 -7.36 -6.20
N ALA A 154 12.37 -6.86 -5.27
CA ALA A 154 13.67 -7.45 -4.98
C ALA A 154 13.56 -8.91 -4.50
N LEU A 155 12.54 -9.27 -3.71
CA LEU A 155 12.29 -10.67 -3.32
C LEU A 155 11.93 -11.56 -4.52
N TYR A 156 11.18 -11.05 -5.50
CA TYR A 156 10.89 -11.81 -6.73
C TYR A 156 12.11 -12.01 -7.62
N GLU A 157 13.11 -11.15 -7.51
CA GLU A 157 14.37 -11.19 -8.25
C GLU A 157 15.51 -11.86 -7.48
N ASP A 158 15.21 -12.52 -6.36
CA ASP A 158 16.18 -13.17 -5.47
C ASP A 158 17.24 -12.21 -4.88
N ARG A 159 16.94 -10.91 -4.88
CA ARG A 159 17.76 -9.84 -4.27
C ARG A 159 17.36 -9.63 -2.81
N VAL A 160 17.44 -10.69 -2.01
CA VAL A 160 16.88 -10.69 -0.64
C VAL A 160 17.52 -9.63 0.26
N GLN A 161 18.84 -9.43 0.15
CA GLN A 161 19.56 -8.44 0.96
C GLN A 161 19.12 -7.00 0.64
N ASP A 162 18.87 -6.69 -0.64
CA ASP A 162 18.31 -5.40 -1.05
C ASP A 162 16.91 -5.21 -0.44
N ALA A 163 16.07 -6.25 -0.46
CA ALA A 163 14.74 -6.24 0.12
C ALA A 163 14.77 -5.96 1.64
N VAL A 164 15.64 -6.65 2.38
CA VAL A 164 15.81 -6.48 3.83
C VAL A 164 16.19 -5.03 4.18
N LEU A 165 17.13 -4.42 3.44
CA LEU A 165 17.53 -3.02 3.67
C LEU A 165 16.37 -2.05 3.41
N MET A 166 15.61 -2.25 2.34
CA MET A 166 14.44 -1.42 2.01
C MET A 166 13.32 -1.57 3.04
N LEU A 167 13.04 -2.80 3.50
CA LEU A 167 12.06 -3.07 4.55
C LEU A 167 12.48 -2.47 5.89
N LYS A 168 13.78 -2.48 6.23
CA LYS A 168 14.30 -1.83 7.44
C LYS A 168 14.03 -0.33 7.40
N GLU A 169 14.40 0.33 6.31
CA GLU A 169 14.20 1.77 6.16
C GLU A 169 12.71 2.12 6.21
N SER A 170 11.87 1.37 5.49
CA SER A 170 10.41 1.52 5.52
C SER A 170 9.82 1.34 6.93
N THR A 171 10.24 0.31 7.66
CA THR A 171 9.75 0.00 9.01
C THR A 171 10.17 1.04 10.02
N ARG A 172 11.40 1.57 9.92
CA ARG A 172 11.85 2.69 10.75
C ARG A 172 10.96 3.91 10.54
N ILE A 173 10.71 4.28 9.29
CA ILE A 173 9.83 5.43 8.98
C ILE A 173 8.42 5.21 9.53
N TYR A 174 7.83 4.03 9.31
CA TYR A 174 6.49 3.75 9.85
C TYR A 174 6.45 3.72 11.38
N SER A 175 7.56 3.33 12.04
CA SER A 175 7.70 3.43 13.50
C SER A 175 7.71 4.89 13.96
N ASP A 176 8.49 5.75 13.28
CA ASP A 176 8.55 7.19 13.55
C ASP A 176 7.17 7.86 13.35
N LEU A 177 6.40 7.40 12.37
CA LEU A 177 5.04 7.88 12.07
C LEU A 177 3.93 7.24 12.95
N GLY A 178 4.24 6.19 13.72
CA GLY A 178 3.26 5.46 14.52
C GLY A 178 2.29 4.59 13.69
N GLU A 179 2.62 4.26 12.45
CA GLU A 179 1.79 3.50 11.50
C GLU A 179 1.89 1.99 11.78
N ARG A 180 1.33 1.55 12.91
CA ARG A 180 1.46 0.16 13.41
C ARG A 180 0.94 -0.90 12.43
N HIS A 181 -0.07 -0.57 11.62
CA HIS A 181 -0.58 -1.48 10.58
C HIS A 181 0.50 -1.79 9.54
N GLU A 182 1.14 -0.76 9.01
CA GLU A 182 2.16 -0.86 7.96
C GLU A 182 3.43 -1.57 8.45
N ILE A 183 3.77 -1.41 9.73
CA ILE A 183 4.83 -2.20 10.38
C ILE A 183 4.52 -3.69 10.30
N GLY A 184 3.28 -4.10 10.61
CA GLY A 184 2.85 -5.50 10.50
C GLY A 184 3.00 -6.06 9.08
N VAL A 185 2.62 -5.27 8.07
CA VAL A 185 2.81 -5.64 6.65
C VAL A 185 4.29 -5.86 6.31
N ASN A 186 5.17 -4.98 6.78
CA ASN A 186 6.61 -5.14 6.56
C ASN A 186 7.19 -6.37 7.30
N LEU A 187 6.69 -6.71 8.48
CA LEU A 187 7.10 -7.94 9.19
C LEU A 187 6.70 -9.18 8.38
N CYS A 188 5.53 -9.23 7.76
CA CYS A 188 5.18 -10.33 6.85
C CYS A 188 6.17 -10.44 5.68
N ARG A 189 6.60 -9.32 5.10
CA ARG A 189 7.61 -9.30 4.02
C ARG A 189 9.00 -9.74 4.50
N PHE A 190 9.41 -9.36 5.71
CA PHE A 190 10.64 -9.87 6.33
C PHE A 190 10.58 -11.38 6.56
N ALA A 191 9.46 -11.89 7.06
CA ALA A 191 9.27 -13.33 7.24
C ALA A 191 9.41 -14.08 5.91
N ARG A 192 8.84 -13.53 4.83
CA ARG A 192 9.04 -14.09 3.49
C ARG A 192 10.49 -14.07 3.04
N ALA A 193 11.21 -12.96 3.26
CA ALA A 193 12.63 -12.84 2.95
C ALA A 193 13.45 -13.96 3.63
N PHE A 194 13.19 -14.23 4.90
CA PHE A 194 13.84 -15.33 5.60
C PHE A 194 13.44 -16.71 5.11
N ALA A 195 12.16 -16.90 4.79
CA ALA A 195 11.68 -18.19 4.31
C ALA A 195 12.37 -18.57 3.00
N VAL A 196 12.57 -17.62 2.08
CA VAL A 196 13.28 -17.88 0.81
C VAL A 196 14.79 -18.10 1.00
N GLU A 197 15.41 -17.50 2.01
CA GLU A 197 16.82 -17.74 2.38
C GLU A 197 17.05 -19.08 3.12
N GLY A 198 16.02 -19.88 3.37
CA GLY A 198 16.15 -21.13 4.14
C GLY A 198 16.21 -20.93 5.66
N ARG A 199 15.89 -19.72 6.13
CA ARG A 199 15.95 -19.32 7.55
C ARG A 199 14.59 -19.46 8.22
N ALA A 200 13.94 -20.62 8.06
CA ALA A 200 12.54 -20.80 8.46
C ALA A 200 12.24 -20.56 9.95
N GLY A 201 13.18 -20.81 10.87
CA GLY A 201 12.99 -20.49 12.29
C GLY A 201 12.79 -19.00 12.54
N MET A 202 13.64 -18.16 11.93
CA MET A 202 13.52 -16.70 12.02
C MET A 202 12.32 -16.18 11.24
N ALA A 203 12.02 -16.81 10.09
CA ALA A 203 10.80 -16.53 9.34
C ALA A 203 9.54 -16.74 10.20
N ALA A 204 9.45 -17.88 10.90
CA ALA A 204 8.34 -18.19 11.80
C ALA A 204 8.24 -17.20 12.97
N GLN A 205 9.37 -16.82 13.58
CA GLN A 205 9.39 -15.83 14.66
C GLN A 205 8.85 -14.46 14.20
N VAL A 206 9.37 -13.94 13.09
CA VAL A 206 8.95 -12.62 12.58
C VAL A 206 7.50 -12.64 12.10
N PHE A 207 7.06 -13.74 11.47
CA PHE A 207 5.68 -13.92 11.06
C PHE A 207 4.73 -13.94 12.26
N ALA A 208 5.09 -14.67 13.32
CA ALA A 208 4.31 -14.73 14.55
C ALA A 208 4.20 -13.35 15.23
N ARG A 209 5.25 -12.53 15.16
CA ARG A 209 5.20 -11.13 15.62
C ARG A 209 4.23 -10.29 14.78
N ALA A 210 4.24 -10.45 13.45
CA ALA A 210 3.32 -9.74 12.55
C ALA A 210 1.86 -10.05 12.91
N GLU A 211 1.55 -11.33 13.15
CA GLU A 211 0.23 -11.80 13.55
C GLU A 211 -0.19 -11.26 14.93
N ALA A 212 0.69 -11.33 15.92
CA ALA A 212 0.43 -10.77 17.25
C ALA A 212 0.17 -9.24 17.18
N LEU A 213 0.95 -8.51 16.38
CA LEU A 213 0.75 -7.07 16.18
C LEU A 213 -0.60 -6.79 15.52
N ARG A 214 -1.00 -7.58 14.52
CA ARG A 214 -2.29 -7.47 13.82
C ARG A 214 -3.48 -7.69 14.77
N GLU A 215 -3.39 -8.69 15.65
CA GLU A 215 -4.37 -8.95 16.70
C GLU A 215 -4.45 -7.80 17.71
N GLU A 216 -3.31 -7.29 18.18
CA GLU A 216 -3.24 -6.15 19.12
C GLU A 216 -3.94 -4.90 18.60
N ILE A 217 -3.84 -4.62 17.30
CA ILE A 217 -4.46 -3.45 16.67
C ILE A 217 -5.88 -3.71 16.16
N GLY A 218 -6.36 -4.96 16.21
CA GLY A 218 -7.68 -5.35 15.71
C GLY A 218 -7.86 -5.14 14.20
N ALA A 219 -6.78 -5.21 13.43
CA ALA A 219 -6.82 -4.98 11.99
C ALA A 219 -7.33 -6.20 11.23
N ARG A 220 -8.10 -5.94 10.17
CA ARG A 220 -8.44 -6.96 9.18
C ARG A 220 -7.26 -7.15 8.25
N GLU A 221 -6.99 -8.40 7.90
CA GLU A 221 -5.98 -8.73 6.89
C GLU A 221 -6.51 -8.37 5.49
N TYR A 222 -5.66 -7.76 4.66
CA TYR A 222 -5.97 -7.57 3.25
C TYR A 222 -5.86 -8.89 2.50
N THR A 223 -6.75 -9.15 1.55
CA THR A 223 -6.77 -10.42 0.78
C THR A 223 -5.42 -10.75 0.14
N TRP A 224 -4.74 -9.75 -0.45
CA TRP A 224 -3.42 -9.94 -1.06
C TRP A 224 -2.32 -10.25 -0.03
N ILE A 225 -2.43 -9.73 1.20
CA ILE A 225 -1.51 -10.08 2.29
C ILE A 225 -1.74 -11.52 2.71
N ALA A 226 -3.00 -11.96 2.81
CA ALA A 226 -3.34 -13.33 3.16
C ALA A 226 -2.71 -14.33 2.17
N GLU A 227 -2.80 -14.08 0.86
CA GLU A 227 -2.19 -14.93 -0.17
C GLU A 227 -0.64 -14.99 -0.05
N MET A 228 0.00 -13.83 0.14
CA MET A 228 1.46 -13.76 0.39
C MET A 228 1.86 -14.54 1.65
N ASN A 229 1.06 -14.41 2.70
CA ASN A 229 1.25 -15.02 4.00
C ASN A 229 1.09 -16.54 3.94
N GLU A 230 0.09 -17.05 3.22
CA GLU A 230 -0.09 -18.48 2.97
C GLU A 230 1.11 -19.09 2.24
N GLY A 231 1.61 -18.43 1.19
CA GLY A 231 2.81 -18.86 0.47
C GLY A 231 4.04 -18.89 1.37
N THR A 232 4.20 -17.89 2.25
CA THR A 232 5.29 -17.80 3.21
C THR A 232 5.23 -18.94 4.23
N LEU A 233 4.07 -19.20 4.83
CA LEU A 233 3.87 -20.30 5.77
C LEU A 233 4.08 -21.67 5.12
N ALA A 234 3.70 -21.84 3.86
CA ALA A 234 3.97 -23.06 3.11
C ALA A 234 5.48 -23.32 2.99
N ILE A 235 6.27 -22.30 2.64
CA ILE A 235 7.73 -22.42 2.56
C ILE A 235 8.31 -22.80 3.93
N ILE A 236 7.92 -22.09 5.00
CA ILE A 236 8.37 -22.36 6.37
C ILE A 236 8.11 -23.82 6.77
N ARG A 237 6.91 -24.33 6.50
CA ARG A 237 6.49 -25.71 6.84
C ARG A 237 7.19 -26.80 6.02
N THR A 238 7.86 -26.46 4.92
CA THR A 238 8.72 -27.42 4.22
C THR A 238 10.11 -27.53 4.84
N GLN A 239 10.51 -26.57 5.67
CA GLN A 239 11.85 -26.45 6.25
C GLN A 239 11.89 -26.77 7.75
N LEU A 240 10.76 -26.66 8.46
CA LEU A 240 10.62 -26.98 9.88
C LEU A 240 9.67 -28.14 10.11
N ASP A 241 9.96 -28.96 11.12
CA ASP A 241 8.96 -29.84 11.71
C ASP A 241 8.00 -29.05 12.62
N GLU A 242 6.93 -29.71 13.07
CA GLU A 242 5.87 -29.09 13.87
C GLU A 242 6.38 -28.55 15.20
N ALA A 243 7.28 -29.26 15.88
CA ALA A 243 7.82 -28.84 17.17
C ALA A 243 8.71 -27.60 17.05
N ALA A 244 9.60 -27.57 16.05
CA ALA A 244 10.45 -26.42 15.78
C ALA A 244 9.65 -25.20 15.31
N PHE A 245 8.58 -25.42 14.54
CA PHE A 245 7.65 -24.36 14.16
C PHE A 245 6.94 -23.76 15.38
N ASP A 246 6.37 -24.60 16.26
CA ASP A 246 5.65 -24.15 17.44
C ASP A 246 6.56 -23.38 18.40
N GLU A 247 7.78 -23.87 18.63
CA GLU A 247 8.78 -23.17 19.45
C GLU A 247 9.13 -21.79 18.87
N ALA A 248 9.45 -21.73 17.56
CA ALA A 248 9.76 -20.47 16.89
C ALA A 248 8.56 -19.51 16.90
N TRP A 249 7.35 -20.04 16.77
CA TRP A 249 6.12 -19.25 16.82
C TRP A 249 5.91 -18.62 18.20
N GLU A 250 6.05 -19.41 19.28
CA GLU A 250 5.93 -18.92 20.65
C GLU A 250 6.96 -17.82 20.95
N GLN A 251 8.22 -18.05 20.57
CA GLN A 251 9.29 -17.05 20.70
C GLN A 251 8.96 -15.77 19.92
N GLY A 252 8.48 -15.91 18.68
CA GLY A 252 8.13 -14.79 17.82
C GLY A 252 7.01 -13.90 18.35
N ARG A 253 5.96 -14.49 18.94
CA ARG A 253 4.85 -13.72 19.54
C ARG A 253 5.31 -12.86 20.71
N ALA A 254 6.38 -13.25 21.41
CA ALA A 254 6.93 -12.52 22.55
C ALA A 254 7.87 -11.35 22.16
N LEU A 255 8.28 -11.27 20.90
CA LEU A 255 9.18 -10.20 20.43
C LEU A 255 8.51 -8.82 20.47
N THR A 256 9.34 -7.79 20.53
CA THR A 256 9.00 -6.44 20.10
C THR A 256 9.17 -6.28 18.58
N VAL A 257 8.68 -5.17 18.02
CA VAL A 257 8.92 -4.84 16.60
C VAL A 257 10.41 -4.68 16.33
N ASP A 258 11.13 -3.97 17.20
CA ASP A 258 12.57 -3.71 17.02
C ASP A 258 13.38 -5.01 17.08
N GLU A 259 13.06 -5.93 18.00
CA GLU A 259 13.71 -7.25 18.06
C GLU A 259 13.42 -8.07 16.81
N ALA A 260 12.16 -8.08 16.32
CA ALA A 260 11.81 -8.79 15.10
C ALA A 260 12.52 -8.24 13.86
N VAL A 261 12.70 -6.92 13.77
CA VAL A 261 13.47 -6.28 12.69
C VAL A 261 14.98 -6.53 12.87
N ALA A 262 15.49 -6.56 14.09
CA ALA A 262 16.90 -6.83 14.38
C ALA A 262 17.34 -8.24 13.94
N LEU A 263 16.47 -9.24 14.08
CA LEU A 263 16.72 -10.59 13.54
C LEU A 263 17.08 -10.56 12.05
N ALA A 264 16.58 -9.58 11.29
CA ALA A 264 16.84 -9.42 9.85
C ALA A 264 18.17 -8.77 9.52
N LEU A 265 18.83 -8.18 10.50
CA LEU A 265 20.02 -7.36 10.31
C LEU A 265 21.26 -7.93 11.01
N ASP A 266 21.07 -8.74 12.04
CA ASP A 266 22.15 -9.45 12.74
C ASP A 266 22.79 -10.57 11.88
N THR A 267 22.42 -10.66 10.61
CA THR A 267 23.15 -11.46 9.61
C THR A 267 24.11 -10.60 8.81
N GLU A 268 25.20 -10.19 9.44
CA GLU A 268 26.44 -10.10 8.68
C GLU A 268 26.83 -11.53 8.22
N PRO A 269 27.36 -11.70 7.01
CA PRO A 269 27.96 -12.98 6.64
C PRO A 269 29.17 -13.19 7.56
N ASP A 270 29.23 -14.34 8.24
CA ASP A 270 30.49 -14.82 8.78
C ASP A 270 31.56 -14.74 7.68
N ALA A 271 32.68 -14.10 8.01
CA ALA A 271 33.81 -13.75 7.15
C ALA A 271 34.44 -14.90 6.36
#